data_AF-A0A6A7RTD9-F1
#
_entry.id   AF-A0A6A7RTD9-F1
#
_cell.length_a   1.000
_cell.length_b   1.000
_cell.length_c   1.000
_cell.angle_alpha   90.00
_cell.angle_beta   90.00
_cell.angle_gamma   90.00
#
_symmetry.space_group_name_H-M   'P 1'
#
loop_
_entity.id
_entity.type
_entity.pdbx_description
1 polymer ?
#
loop_
_entity_poly.entity_id
_entity_poly.type
_entity_poly.pdbx_seq_one_letter_code
_entity_poly.pdbx_strand_id
1 'polypeptide(L)'
;MRQQKEEASMLSRELDILMGERQTLLQVVGAAAALIASLDSRALPPTAVKSADLVATTINALSEETLRDALAAVRAEIEEENDAGGARDGERVVSH
;
A
#
# COMPACT_ATOMS: atom_id res chain seq x y z
N MET A 1 6.73 -23.09 33.17
CA MET A 1 7.32 -23.21 31.81
C MET A 1 6.29 -23.40 30.69
N ARG A 2 5.17 -24.13 30.86
CA ARG A 2 4.12 -24.23 29.81
C ARG A 2 3.33 -22.93 29.59
N GLN A 3 2.84 -22.30 30.67
CA GLN A 3 2.11 -21.02 30.60
C GLN A 3 2.91 -19.91 29.91
N GLN A 4 4.19 -19.73 30.27
CA GLN A 4 5.04 -18.72 29.60
C GLN A 4 5.22 -18.97 28.10
N LYS A 5 5.19 -20.23 27.64
CA LYS A 5 5.26 -20.56 26.20
C LYS A 5 3.94 -20.27 25.49
N GLU A 6 2.82 -20.50 26.16
CA GLU A 6 1.48 -20.18 25.65
C GLU A 6 1.29 -18.67 25.53
N GLU A 7 1.69 -17.90 26.55
CA GLU A 7 1.67 -16.42 26.52
C GLU A 7 2.56 -15.86 25.41
N ALA A 8 3.79 -16.38 25.27
CA ALA A 8 4.68 -15.98 24.19
C ALA A 8 4.07 -16.28 22.82
N SER A 9 3.41 -17.43 22.65
CA SER A 9 2.73 -17.78 21.39
C SER A 9 1.54 -16.88 21.10
N MET A 10 0.78 -16.47 22.12
CA MET A 10 -0.37 -15.57 21.94
C MET A 10 0.10 -14.16 21.54
N LEU A 11 1.13 -13.64 22.21
CA LEU A 11 1.72 -12.33 21.90
C LEU A 11 2.31 -12.29 20.49
N SER A 12 3.03 -13.34 20.06
CA SER A 12 3.56 -13.40 18.69
C SER A 12 2.44 -13.32 17.66
N ARG A 13 1.33 -14.04 17.88
CA ARG A 13 0.18 -14.01 16.97
C ARG A 13 -0.47 -12.64 16.92
N GLU A 14 -0.57 -11.94 18.04
CA GLU A 14 -1.12 -10.58 18.10
C GLU A 14 -0.23 -9.59 17.35
N LEU A 15 1.09 -9.71 17.50
CA LEU A 15 2.05 -8.93 16.71
C LEU A 15 1.93 -9.20 15.22
N ASP A 16 1.80 -10.46 14.80
CA ASP A 16 1.63 -10.80 13.38
C ASP A 16 0.37 -10.15 12.79
N ILE A 17 -0.74 -10.13 13.54
CA ILE A 17 -1.97 -9.45 13.13
C ILE A 17 -1.73 -7.94 13.00
N LEU A 18 -1.12 -7.30 14.01
CA LEU A 18 -0.81 -5.87 13.98
C LEU A 18 0.14 -5.49 12.84
N MET A 19 1.12 -6.35 12.53
CA MET A 19 2.04 -6.14 11.40
C MET A 19 1.31 -6.25 10.06
N GLY A 20 0.35 -7.16 9.93
CA GLY A 20 -0.52 -7.27 8.75
C GLY A 20 -1.42 -6.04 8.56
N GLU A 21 -2.03 -5.54 9.63
CA GLU A 21 -2.82 -4.30 9.58
C GLU A 21 -1.96 -3.09 9.23
N ARG A 22 -0.76 -2.98 9.83
CA ARG A 22 0.21 -1.93 9.47
C ARG A 22 0.54 -1.98 7.98
N GLN A 23 0.80 -3.16 7.43
CA GLN A 23 1.12 -3.31 6.01
C GLN A 23 -0.03 -2.84 5.12
N THR A 24 -1.27 -3.19 5.47
CA THR A 24 -2.48 -2.74 4.76
C THR A 24 -2.60 -1.21 4.79
N LEU A 25 -2.35 -0.58 5.95
CA LEU A 25 -2.36 0.87 6.07
C LEU A 25 -1.26 1.54 5.24
N LEU A 26 -0.06 0.95 5.19
CA LEU A 26 1.03 1.45 4.35
C LEU A 26 0.67 1.41 2.86
N GLN A 27 0.00 0.36 2.39
CA GLN A 27 -0.49 0.29 1.01
C GLN A 27 -1.51 1.38 0.71
N VAL A 28 -2.50 1.58 1.59
CA VAL A 28 -3.51 2.64 1.42
C VAL A 28 -2.87 4.03 1.39
N VAL A 29 -1.93 4.30 2.30
CA VAL A 29 -1.21 5.58 2.36
C VAL A 29 -0.35 5.78 1.10
N GLY A 30 0.35 4.74 0.65
CA GLY A 30 1.15 4.77 -0.56
C GLY A 30 0.31 5.08 -1.80
N ALA A 31 -0.90 4.49 -1.88
CA ALA A 31 -1.81 4.67 -3.01
C ALA A 31 -2.38 6.08 -3.01
N ALA A 32 -2.74 6.60 -1.83
CA ALA A 32 -3.16 7.99 -1.67
C ALA A 32 -2.02 8.97 -2.05
N ALA A 33 -0.78 8.69 -1.67
CA ALA A 33 0.38 9.52 -2.03
C ALA A 33 0.63 9.53 -3.54
N ALA A 34 0.62 8.36 -4.19
CA ALA A 34 0.74 8.25 -5.63
C ALA A 34 -0.39 8.98 -6.37
N LEU A 35 -1.63 8.84 -5.87
CA LEU A 35 -2.78 9.57 -6.39
C LEU A 35 -2.57 11.08 -6.30
N ILE A 36 -2.26 11.61 -5.10
CA ILE A 36 -2.03 13.06 -4.90
C ILE A 36 -0.92 13.57 -5.80
N ALA A 37 0.17 12.82 -5.96
CA ALA A 37 1.28 13.17 -6.85
C ALA A 37 0.86 13.21 -8.34
N SER A 38 -0.18 12.47 -8.72
CA SER A 38 -0.72 12.45 -10.09
C SER A 38 -1.79 13.52 -10.36
N LEU A 39 -2.33 14.19 -9.32
CA LEU A 39 -3.38 15.19 -9.48
C LEU A 39 -2.83 16.52 -10.01
N ASP A 40 -3.54 17.12 -10.96
CA ASP A 40 -3.36 18.52 -11.35
C ASP A 40 -4.33 19.40 -10.56
N SER A 41 -3.79 20.28 -9.71
CA SER A 41 -4.57 21.21 -8.88
C SER A 41 -5.44 22.18 -9.68
N ARG A 42 -5.10 22.43 -10.97
CA ARG A 42 -5.89 23.30 -11.86
C ARG A 42 -7.10 22.58 -12.47
N ALA A 43 -7.06 21.26 -12.52
CA ALA A 43 -8.13 20.42 -13.07
C ALA A 43 -9.03 19.83 -11.98
N LEU A 44 -8.70 20.03 -10.71
CA LEU A 44 -9.41 19.42 -9.60
C LEU A 44 -10.76 20.13 -9.36
N PRO A 45 -11.89 19.39 -9.27
CA PRO A 45 -13.18 20.00 -9.00
C PRO A 45 -13.17 20.67 -7.61
N PRO A 46 -13.82 21.83 -7.43
CA PRO A 46 -13.80 22.59 -6.16
C PRO A 46 -14.22 21.76 -4.94
N THR A 47 -15.11 20.79 -5.15
CA THR A 47 -15.61 19.87 -4.11
C THR A 47 -14.54 18.91 -3.60
N ALA A 48 -13.54 18.57 -4.41
CA ALA A 48 -12.48 17.63 -4.05
C ALA A 48 -11.23 18.33 -3.49
N VAL A 49 -11.08 19.65 -3.69
CA VAL A 49 -9.91 20.41 -3.25
C VAL A 49 -9.65 20.25 -1.75
N LYS A 50 -10.70 20.37 -0.92
CA LYS A 50 -10.54 20.26 0.54
C LYS A 50 -10.13 18.85 0.98
N SER A 51 -10.63 17.83 0.31
CA SER A 51 -10.26 16.44 0.59
C SER A 51 -8.82 16.15 0.15
N ALA A 52 -8.41 16.63 -1.04
CA ALA A 52 -7.04 16.48 -1.51
C ALA A 52 -6.04 17.22 -0.61
N ASP A 53 -6.39 18.43 -0.15
CA ASP A 53 -5.57 19.20 0.79
C ASP A 53 -5.39 18.49 2.14
N LEU A 54 -6.45 17.88 2.66
CA LEU A 54 -6.39 17.09 3.89
C LEU A 54 -5.49 15.85 3.73
N VAL A 55 -5.61 15.14 2.60
CA VAL A 55 -4.74 13.99 2.30
C VAL A 55 -3.28 14.44 2.14
N ALA A 56 -3.02 15.51 1.40
CA ALA A 56 -1.67 16.04 1.24
C ALA A 56 -1.06 16.47 2.58
N THR A 57 -1.83 17.16 3.43
CA THR A 57 -1.38 17.58 4.77
C THR A 57 -1.06 16.39 5.66
N THR A 58 -1.92 15.36 5.67
CA THR A 58 -1.71 14.18 6.51
C THR A 58 -0.54 13.32 6.01
N ILE A 59 -0.35 13.20 4.70
CA ILE A 59 0.83 12.53 4.11
C ILE A 59 2.12 13.28 4.46
N ASN A 60 2.12 14.60 4.35
CA ASN A 60 3.29 15.43 4.69
C ASN A 60 3.61 15.44 6.19
N ALA A 61 2.69 15.01 7.05
CA ALA A 61 2.91 14.85 8.49
C ALA A 61 3.55 13.50 8.86
N LEU A 62 3.62 12.55 7.93
CA LEU A 62 4.29 11.27 8.16
C LEU A 62 5.81 11.46 8.25
N SER A 63 6.49 10.54 8.94
CA SER A 63 7.94 10.48 8.89
C SER A 63 8.40 10.08 7.48
N GLU A 64 9.57 10.54 7.07
CA GLU A 64 10.14 10.19 5.77
C GLU A 64 10.31 8.68 5.60
N GLU A 65 10.68 7.97 6.67
CA GLU A 65 10.77 6.52 6.69
C GLU A 65 9.42 5.86 6.41
N THR A 66 8.36 6.28 7.12
CA THR A 66 7.01 5.72 6.92
C THR A 66 6.47 6.02 5.52
N LEU A 67 6.76 7.21 4.98
CA LEU A 67 6.37 7.55 3.61
C LEU A 67 7.09 6.66 2.58
N ARG A 68 8.38 6.40 2.78
CA ARG A 68 9.15 5.49 1.93
C ARG A 68 8.61 4.07 1.99
N ASP A 69 8.32 3.56 3.19
CA ASP A 69 7.70 2.25 3.40
C ASP A 69 6.34 2.16 2.66
N ALA A 70 5.51 3.19 2.77
CA ALA A 70 4.20 3.25 2.13
C ALA A 70 4.31 3.23 0.59
N LEU A 71 5.22 4.03 0.03
CA LEU A 71 5.47 4.06 -1.42
C LEU A 71 6.07 2.74 -1.93
N ALA A 72 6.92 2.08 -1.15
CA ALA A 72 7.47 0.77 -1.48
C ALA A 72 6.38 -0.32 -1.48
N ALA A 73 5.49 -0.30 -0.48
CA ALA A 73 4.37 -1.23 -0.36
C ALA A 73 3.44 -1.19 -1.58
N VAL A 74 3.19 0.00 -2.15
CA VAL A 74 2.38 0.15 -3.37
C VAL A 74 3.12 -0.25 -4.64
N ARG A 75 4.42 0.10 -4.76
CA ARG A 75 5.20 -0.30 -5.92
C ARG A 75 5.27 -1.82 -6.07
N ALA A 76 5.41 -2.54 -4.96
CA ALA A 76 5.39 -3.99 -4.94
C ALA A 76 4.07 -4.56 -5.51
N GLU A 77 2.92 -4.00 -5.16
CA GLU A 77 1.64 -4.48 -5.71
C GLU A 77 1.47 -4.18 -7.21
N ILE A 78 1.92 -2.99 -7.67
CA ILE A 78 1.82 -2.62 -9.09
C ILE A 78 2.77 -3.47 -9.95
N GLU A 79 3.95 -3.81 -9.44
CA GLU A 79 4.90 -4.70 -10.11
C GLU A 79 4.39 -6.14 -10.15
N GLU A 80 3.80 -6.66 -9.06
CA GLU A 80 3.16 -7.98 -9.02
C GLU A 80 2.00 -8.11 -10.02
N GLU A 81 1.19 -7.06 -10.21
CA GLU A 81 0.10 -7.05 -11.21
C GLU A 81 0.63 -7.12 -12.65
N ASN A 82 1.72 -6.39 -12.96
CA ASN A 82 2.35 -6.42 -14.28
C ASN A 82 2.98 -7.78 -14.60
N ASP A 83 3.62 -8.43 -13.64
CA ASP A 83 4.21 -9.76 -13.81
C ASP A 83 3.14 -10.86 -13.96
N ALA A 84 2.01 -10.74 -13.26
CA ALA A 84 0.87 -11.64 -13.41
C ALA A 84 0.11 -11.46 -14.74
N GLY A 85 0.10 -10.25 -15.31
CA GLY A 85 -0.47 -9.92 -16.61
C GLY A 85 0.35 -10.43 -17.81
N GLY A 86 1.67 -10.43 -17.70
CA GLY A 86 2.58 -10.87 -18.77
C GLY A 86 2.56 -12.38 -19.04
N ALA A 87 2.19 -13.21 -18.07
CA ALA A 87 2.19 -14.67 -18.21
C ALA A 87 1.00 -15.23 -19.03
N ARG A 88 -0.03 -14.42 -19.33
CA ARG A 88 -1.25 -14.90 -20.03
C ARG A 88 -1.26 -14.68 -21.54
N ASP A 89 -0.30 -13.93 -22.08
CA ASP A 89 -0.31 -13.53 -23.50
C ASP A 89 0.67 -14.32 -24.39
N GLY A 90 1.42 -15.28 -23.81
CA GLY A 90 2.48 -16.03 -24.52
C GLY A 90 2.09 -17.37 -25.16
N GLU A 91 0.91 -17.93 -24.88
CA GLU A 91 0.60 -19.32 -25.28
C GLU A 91 -0.67 -19.45 -26.12
N ARG A 92 -0.76 -18.70 -27.23
CA ARG A 92 -1.70 -19.00 -28.32
C ARG A 92 -1.18 -18.47 -29.66
N VAL A 93 -0.11 -19.05 -30.18
CA VAL A 93 0.23 -18.90 -31.61
C VAL A 93 0.59 -20.26 -32.22
N VAL A 94 -0.47 -20.87 -32.75
CA VAL A 94 -0.55 -21.64 -34.00
C VAL A 94 0.17 -22.99 -34.07
N SER A 95 -0.58 -24.05 -33.78
CA SER A 95 -0.47 -25.30 -34.55
C SER A 95 -1.43 -25.19 -35.74
N HIS A 96 -0.90 -25.08 -36.96
CA HIS A 96 -1.56 -25.60 -38.15
C HIS A 96 -0.54 -26.05 -39.20
#